data_AF-A0AAW1DK45-F1
#
_entry.id   AF-A0AAW1DK45-F1
#
_cell.length_a   1.000
_cell.length_b   1.000
_cell.length_c   1.000
_cell.angle_alpha   90.00
_cell.angle_beta   90.00
_cell.angle_gamma   90.00
#
_symmetry.space_group_name_H-M   'P 1'
#
loop_
_entity.id
_entity.type
_entity.pdbx_description
1 polymer ?
#
loop_
_entity_poly.entity_id
_entity_poly.type
_entity_poly.pdbx_seq_one_letter_code
_entity_poly.pdbx_strand_id
1 'polypeptide(L)'
;MLFWFISGDILTGVCYVGLWNVETLRSFVLAPLFVYLVLGTIFLLAGFVSLFRIRTVMKHDGTKTDKLEKLMIRIGVFSVMYTVPALVVLACLFYEQAYMDYWMLTWNMEMCSRPGHHTPYSIPCPVGERAKDLGRKPDFEVFMIKYLMALVVGITSSFWIWSGKTFNSWKEFFYRLRGRRSEAYV
;
A
#
# COMPACT_ATOMS: atom_id res chain seq x y z
N MET A 1 -13.98 23.23 -4.33
CA MET A 1 -13.13 23.50 -3.15
C MET A 1 -12.16 22.37 -2.79
N LEU A 2 -12.30 21.14 -3.32
CA LEU A 2 -11.40 20.00 -3.01
C LEU A 2 -9.99 20.09 -3.63
N PHE A 3 -9.79 20.93 -4.65
CA PHE A 3 -8.51 21.01 -5.39
C PHE A 3 -7.34 21.59 -4.58
N TRP A 4 -7.61 22.32 -3.49
CA TRP A 4 -6.58 22.97 -2.67
C TRP A 4 -5.77 21.99 -1.80
N PHE A 5 -6.27 20.76 -1.64
CA PHE A 5 -5.63 19.75 -0.81
C PHE A 5 -4.69 18.82 -1.58
N ILE A 6 -4.52 19.02 -2.89
CA ILE A 6 -3.67 18.21 -3.76
C ILE A 6 -2.31 18.88 -3.89
N SER A 7 -1.24 18.11 -3.69
CA SER A 7 0.14 18.57 -3.77
C SER A 7 0.99 17.57 -4.56
N GLY A 8 1.98 18.07 -5.30
CA GLY A 8 2.93 17.20 -6.01
C GLY A 8 3.90 16.52 -5.04
N ASP A 9 4.07 15.22 -5.16
CA ASP A 9 5.09 14.45 -4.45
C ASP A 9 6.35 14.32 -5.31
N ILE A 10 7.49 14.81 -4.80
CA ILE A 10 8.75 14.84 -5.55
C ILE A 10 9.40 13.45 -5.68
N LEU A 11 9.09 12.51 -4.76
CA LEU A 11 9.68 11.16 -4.77
C LEU A 11 9.09 10.30 -5.89
N THR A 12 7.76 10.39 -6.07
CA THR A 12 7.02 9.56 -7.03
C THR A 12 6.67 10.30 -8.32
N GLY A 13 6.76 11.63 -8.33
CA GLY A 13 6.37 12.46 -9.46
C GLY A 13 4.86 12.48 -9.72
N VAL A 14 4.03 12.04 -8.75
CA VAL A 14 2.56 12.06 -8.85
C VAL A 14 1.94 13.12 -7.93
N CYS A 15 0.72 13.53 -8.23
CA CYS A 15 -0.06 14.39 -7.35
C CYS A 15 -0.75 13.54 -6.27
N TYR A 16 -0.57 13.95 -5.00
CA TYR A 16 -1.11 13.26 -3.83
C TYR A 16 -1.95 14.22 -2.96
N VAL A 17 -2.94 13.69 -2.24
CA VAL A 17 -3.82 14.49 -1.38
C VAL A 17 -3.28 14.56 0.05
N GLY A 18 -3.26 15.75 0.65
CA GLY A 18 -2.94 15.92 2.06
C GLY A 18 -1.47 15.69 2.44
N LEU A 19 -0.54 15.73 1.48
CA LEU A 19 0.90 15.51 1.74
C LEU A 19 1.45 16.44 2.85
N TRP A 20 1.00 17.70 2.86
CA TRP A 20 1.41 18.73 3.83
C TRP A 20 0.37 19.03 4.91
N ASN A 21 -0.81 18.40 4.86
CA ASN A 21 -1.94 18.68 5.76
C ASN A 21 -2.40 17.40 6.46
N VAL A 22 -2.03 17.24 7.73
CA VAL A 22 -2.33 16.05 8.55
C VAL A 22 -3.83 15.80 8.70
N GLU A 23 -4.66 16.84 8.80
CA GLU A 23 -6.12 16.72 8.94
C GLU A 23 -6.78 16.15 7.68
N THR A 24 -6.34 16.62 6.51
CA THR A 24 -6.80 16.11 5.21
C THR A 24 -6.33 14.68 4.99
N LEU A 25 -5.05 14.39 5.24
CA LEU A 25 -4.50 13.04 5.12
C LEU A 25 -5.26 12.04 6.01
N ARG A 26 -5.52 12.43 7.26
CA ARG A 26 -6.23 11.59 8.23
C ARG A 26 -7.65 11.27 7.77
N SER A 27 -8.40 12.28 7.33
CA SER A 27 -9.81 12.09 6.95
C SER A 27 -10.00 11.40 5.60
N PHE A 28 -9.17 11.74 4.60
CA PHE A 28 -9.35 11.23 3.23
C PHE A 28 -8.60 9.93 2.94
N VAL A 29 -7.52 9.63 3.66
CA VAL A 29 -6.68 8.46 3.40
C VAL A 29 -6.66 7.51 4.60
N LEU A 30 -6.26 8.00 5.77
CA LEU A 30 -6.02 7.12 6.93
C LEU A 30 -7.32 6.50 7.46
N ALA A 31 -8.37 7.31 7.65
CA ALA A 31 -9.66 6.86 8.16
C ALA A 31 -10.31 5.80 7.26
N PRO A 32 -10.47 5.99 5.94
CA PRO A 32 -11.01 4.95 5.08
C PRO A 32 -10.12 3.71 5.06
N LEU A 33 -8.79 3.86 4.98
CA LEU A 33 -7.87 2.72 4.99
C LEU A 33 -8.00 1.89 6.28
N PHE A 34 -8.09 2.56 7.43
CA PHE A 34 -8.27 1.90 8.73
C PHE A 34 -9.61 1.17 8.81
N VAL A 35 -10.72 1.82 8.39
CA VAL A 35 -12.05 1.19 8.37
C VAL A 35 -12.08 -0.03 7.46
N TYR A 36 -11.51 0.06 6.25
CA TYR A 36 -11.40 -1.08 5.34
C TYR A 36 -10.57 -2.21 5.91
N LEU A 37 -9.48 -1.90 6.63
CA LEU A 37 -8.63 -2.91 7.25
C LEU A 37 -9.35 -3.62 8.41
N VAL A 38 -10.05 -2.87 9.27
CA VAL A 38 -10.84 -3.46 10.37
C VAL A 38 -11.96 -4.34 9.82
N LEU A 39 -12.75 -3.84 8.86
CA LEU A 39 -13.81 -4.63 8.23
C LEU A 39 -13.24 -5.87 7.52
N GLY A 40 -12.12 -5.71 6.81
CA GLY A 40 -11.43 -6.79 6.13
C GLY A 40 -10.92 -7.86 7.09
N THR A 41 -10.27 -7.48 8.20
CA THR A 41 -9.77 -8.42 9.21
C THR A 41 -10.91 -9.19 9.89
N ILE A 42 -12.02 -8.53 10.23
CA ILE A 42 -13.21 -9.20 10.78
C ILE A 42 -13.75 -10.23 9.78
N PHE A 43 -13.91 -9.85 8.52
CA PHE A 43 -14.42 -10.76 7.48
C PHE A 43 -13.48 -11.93 7.21
N LEU A 44 -12.16 -11.69 7.20
CA LEU A 44 -11.16 -12.73 7.03
C LEU A 44 -11.13 -13.71 8.20
N LEU A 45 -11.22 -13.22 9.44
CA LEU A 45 -11.30 -14.09 10.62
C LEU A 45 -12.58 -14.92 10.61
N ALA A 46 -13.73 -14.30 10.34
CA ALA A 46 -15.01 -15.01 10.22
C ALA A 46 -14.99 -16.05 9.09
N GLY A 47 -14.41 -15.70 7.94
CA GLY A 47 -14.22 -16.61 6.81
C GLY A 47 -13.30 -17.77 7.16
N PHE A 48 -12.16 -17.50 7.81
CA PHE A 48 -11.24 -18.52 8.29
C PHE A 48 -11.93 -19.48 9.25
N VAL A 49 -12.58 -18.98 10.31
CA VAL A 49 -13.33 -19.79 11.29
C VAL A 49 -14.41 -20.64 10.61
N SER A 50 -15.19 -20.07 9.69
CA SER A 50 -16.23 -20.79 8.95
C SER A 50 -15.64 -21.92 8.10
N LEU A 51 -14.50 -21.68 7.46
CA LEU A 51 -13.82 -22.67 6.65
C LEU A 51 -13.18 -23.78 7.51
N PHE A 52 -12.67 -23.47 8.70
CA PHE A 52 -12.21 -24.48 9.67
C PHE A 52 -13.36 -25.36 10.18
N ARG A 53 -14.52 -24.77 10.48
CA ARG A 53 -15.74 -25.53 10.82
C ARG A 53 -16.12 -26.52 9.72
N ILE A 54 -16.14 -26.07 8.46
CA ILE A 54 -16.43 -26.92 7.30
C ILE A 54 -15.41 -28.05 7.18
N ARG A 55 -14.11 -27.75 7.33
CA ARG A 55 -13.02 -28.74 7.32
C ARG A 55 -13.18 -29.80 8.42
N THR A 56 -13.55 -29.41 9.64
CA THR A 56 -13.74 -30.32 10.78
C THR A 56 -14.92 -31.27 10.55
N VAL A 57 -16.04 -30.78 10.03
CA VAL A 57 -17.23 -31.60 9.75
C VAL A 57 -16.99 -32.54 8.56
N MET A 58 -16.29 -32.07 7.53
CA MET A 58 -16.07 -32.83 6.29
C MET A 58 -15.00 -33.94 6.42
N LYS A 59 -14.14 -33.87 7.44
CA LYS A 59 -13.12 -34.89 7.72
C LYS A 59 -13.69 -36.23 8.18
N HIS A 60 -14.93 -36.26 8.67
CA HIS A 60 -15.63 -37.48 9.07
C HIS A 60 -16.20 -38.28 7.89
N ASP A 61 -16.32 -37.69 6.69
CA ASP A 61 -17.12 -38.23 5.58
C ASP A 61 -16.31 -38.78 4.37
N GLY A 62 -14.98 -38.92 4.48
CA GLY A 62 -14.15 -39.66 3.51
C GLY A 62 -14.12 -39.16 2.06
N THR A 63 -14.68 -37.97 1.76
CA THR A 63 -14.84 -37.50 0.37
C THR A 63 -13.58 -36.78 -0.16
N LYS A 64 -13.29 -36.93 -1.46
CA LYS A 64 -12.08 -36.42 -2.17
C LYS A 64 -12.05 -34.89 -2.23
N THR A 65 -11.65 -34.26 -1.14
CA THR A 65 -11.70 -32.79 -0.95
C THR A 65 -10.38 -32.07 -1.22
N ASP A 66 -9.35 -32.78 -1.67
CA ASP A 66 -8.02 -32.23 -2.00
C ASP A 66 -8.05 -30.99 -2.92
N LYS A 67 -8.98 -30.94 -3.88
CA LYS A 67 -9.13 -29.79 -4.78
C LYS A 67 -9.71 -28.57 -4.06
N LEU A 68 -10.69 -28.78 -3.19
CA LEU A 68 -11.31 -27.73 -2.37
C LEU A 68 -10.33 -27.24 -1.30
N GLU A 69 -9.54 -28.13 -0.72
CA GLU A 69 -8.47 -27.81 0.22
C GLU A 69 -7.39 -26.92 -0.41
N LYS A 70 -6.91 -27.28 -1.61
CA LYS A 70 -5.94 -26.45 -2.35
C LYS A 70 -6.52 -25.09 -2.71
N LEU A 71 -7.80 -25.00 -3.09
CA LEU A 71 -8.47 -23.73 -3.37
C LEU A 71 -8.57 -22.86 -2.11
N MET A 72 -8.92 -23.47 -0.98
CA MET A 72 -9.09 -22.77 0.30
C MET A 72 -7.77 -22.23 0.85
N ILE A 73 -6.70 -23.03 0.88
CA ILE A 73 -5.36 -22.59 1.30
C ILE A 73 -4.90 -21.43 0.41
N ARG A 74 -5.16 -21.57 -0.90
CA ARG A 74 -4.80 -20.60 -1.91
C ARG A 74 -5.49 -19.24 -1.67
N ILE A 75 -6.77 -19.21 -1.31
CA ILE A 75 -7.52 -17.98 -0.95
C ILE A 75 -7.00 -17.39 0.38
N GLY A 76 -6.66 -18.22 1.36
CA GLY A 76 -6.17 -17.78 2.67
C GLY A 76 -4.77 -17.17 2.63
N VAL A 77 -3.82 -17.76 1.90
CA VAL A 77 -2.48 -17.19 1.71
C VAL A 77 -2.58 -15.81 1.05
N PHE A 78 -3.54 -15.68 0.15
CA PHE A 78 -3.79 -14.47 -0.60
C PHE A 78 -4.29 -13.33 0.23
N SER A 79 -5.32 -13.59 1.04
CA SER A 79 -5.83 -12.58 1.95
C SER A 79 -4.75 -12.08 2.90
N VAL A 80 -3.94 -12.97 3.50
CA VAL A 80 -2.83 -12.59 4.38
C VAL A 80 -1.79 -11.75 3.64
N MET A 81 -1.41 -12.16 2.43
CA MET A 81 -0.45 -11.43 1.60
C MET A 81 -0.97 -10.05 1.14
N TYR A 82 -2.28 -9.80 1.16
CA TYR A 82 -2.87 -8.47 0.96
C TYR A 82 -2.97 -7.67 2.26
N THR A 83 -3.27 -8.33 3.39
CA THR A 83 -3.39 -7.67 4.69
C THR A 83 -2.04 -7.18 5.20
N VAL A 84 -0.95 -7.92 4.99
CA VAL A 84 0.39 -7.54 5.47
C VAL A 84 0.88 -6.22 4.84
N PRO A 85 0.90 -6.03 3.51
CA PRO A 85 1.27 -4.74 2.91
C PRO A 85 0.34 -3.60 3.33
N ALA A 86 -0.95 -3.86 3.48
CA ALA A 86 -1.90 -2.84 3.95
C ALA A 86 -1.61 -2.38 5.38
N LEU A 87 -1.26 -3.31 6.28
CA LEU A 87 -0.83 -3.00 7.66
C LEU A 87 0.48 -2.20 7.67
N VAL A 88 1.46 -2.57 6.84
CA VAL A 88 2.73 -1.84 6.77
C VAL A 88 2.52 -0.43 6.23
N VAL A 89 1.73 -0.25 5.17
CA VAL A 89 1.39 1.08 4.63
C VAL A 89 0.68 1.92 5.70
N LEU A 90 -0.28 1.34 6.42
CA LEU A 90 -0.97 2.02 7.51
C LEU A 90 0.01 2.45 8.62
N ALA A 91 0.97 1.60 8.99
CA ALA A 91 1.99 1.93 9.97
C ALA A 91 2.93 3.05 9.49
N CYS A 92 3.34 3.03 8.22
CA CYS A 92 4.12 4.12 7.62
C CYS A 92 3.34 5.45 7.63
N LEU A 93 2.05 5.43 7.28
CA LEU A 93 1.21 6.63 7.32
C LEU A 93 1.00 7.16 8.74
N PHE A 94 0.87 6.27 9.73
CA PHE A 94 0.79 6.67 11.13
C PHE A 94 2.12 7.26 11.64
N TYR A 95 3.26 6.71 11.22
CA TYR A 95 4.58 7.26 11.49
C TYR A 95 4.73 8.67 10.89
N GLU A 96 4.41 8.83 9.60
CA GLU A 96 4.43 10.13 8.93
C GLU A 96 3.57 11.15 9.67
N GLN A 97 2.36 10.76 10.09
CA GLN A 97 1.47 11.65 10.82
C GLN A 97 2.00 12.06 12.20
N ALA A 98 2.59 11.13 12.96
CA ALA A 98 3.06 11.41 14.31
C ALA A 98 4.30 12.32 14.34
N TYR A 99 5.16 12.24 13.31
CA TYR A 99 6.42 12.97 13.27
C TYR A 99 6.42 14.21 12.36
N MET A 100 5.34 14.46 11.62
CA MET A 100 5.22 15.59 10.68
C MET A 100 5.51 16.95 11.35
N ASP A 101 4.97 17.19 12.54
CA ASP A 101 5.13 18.47 13.25
C ASP A 101 6.60 18.74 13.61
N TYR A 102 7.34 17.71 14.02
CA TYR A 102 8.76 17.79 14.35
C TYR A 102 9.62 18.05 13.10
N TRP A 103 9.28 17.41 11.98
CA TRP A 103 9.96 17.64 10.71
C TRP A 103 9.73 19.05 10.19
N MET A 104 8.50 19.56 10.28
CA MET A 104 8.16 20.93 9.89
C MET A 104 8.88 21.97 10.74
N LEU A 105 9.02 21.71 12.04
CA LEU A 105 9.75 22.58 12.96
C LEU A 105 11.26 22.62 12.64
N THR A 106 11.85 21.44 12.39
CA THR A 106 13.26 21.33 11.99
C THR A 106 13.50 22.00 10.64
N TRP A 107 12.60 21.81 9.66
CA TRP A 107 12.68 22.46 8.35
C TRP A 107 12.58 23.99 8.46
N ASN A 108 11.65 24.51 9.27
CA ASN A 108 11.49 25.95 9.51
C ASN A 108 12.78 26.57 10.09
N MET A 109 13.40 25.88 11.06
CA MET A 109 14.66 26.29 11.66
C MET A 109 15.83 26.30 10.67
N GLU A 110 15.99 25.24 9.88
CA GLU A 110 17.05 25.17 8.86
C GLU A 110 16.87 26.26 7.81
N MET A 111 15.64 26.58 7.41
CA MET A 111 15.35 27.60 6.41
C MET A 111 15.61 29.02 6.95
N CYS A 112 15.27 29.28 8.22
CA CYS A 112 15.45 30.57 8.87
C CYS A 112 16.92 30.85 9.23
N SER A 113 17.73 29.82 9.51
CA SER A 113 19.13 29.98 9.96
C SER A 113 20.17 30.07 8.83
N ARG A 114 19.79 29.88 7.56
CA ARG A 114 20.75 29.90 6.43
C ARG A 114 21.24 31.32 6.11
N PRO A 115 22.55 31.62 6.23
CA PRO A 115 23.09 32.94 5.93
C PRO A 115 23.11 33.19 4.41
N GLY A 116 22.52 34.30 3.95
CA GLY A 116 22.65 34.81 2.58
C GLY A 116 21.42 34.72 1.68
N HIS A 117 20.29 34.15 2.13
CA HIS A 117 19.04 34.24 1.38
C HIS A 117 18.24 35.45 1.91
N HIS A 118 18.11 36.50 1.11
CA HIS A 118 17.07 37.51 1.33
C HIS A 118 15.73 36.77 1.30
N THR A 119 15.16 36.45 2.46
CA THR A 119 13.87 35.77 2.55
C THR A 119 12.80 36.73 1.99
N PRO A 120 12.14 36.41 0.85
CA PRO A 120 11.03 37.23 0.36
C PRO A 120 9.78 37.13 1.25
N TYR A 121 9.83 36.26 2.27
CA TYR A 121 8.80 36.00 3.24
C TYR A 121 9.41 36.13 4.65
N SER A 122 8.86 36.99 5.50
CA SER A 122 9.31 37.18 6.88
C SER A 122 8.92 35.95 7.72
N ILE A 123 9.69 34.87 7.66
CA ILE A 123 9.43 33.65 8.42
C ILE A 123 10.10 33.81 9.80
N PRO A 124 9.34 33.93 10.90
CA PRO A 124 9.93 34.05 12.23
C PRO A 124 10.55 32.72 12.66
N CYS A 125 11.84 32.75 13.03
CA CYS A 125 12.51 31.60 13.63
C CYS A 125 11.78 31.21 14.93
N PRO A 126 11.47 29.93 15.18
CA PRO A 126 10.90 29.50 16.45
C PRO A 126 11.89 29.77 17.59
N VAL A 127 11.42 30.39 18.68
CA VAL A 127 12.24 30.71 19.87
C VAL A 127 11.64 30.00 21.09
N GLY A 128 12.47 29.46 21.99
CA GLY A 128 12.02 28.85 23.26
C GLY A 128 12.04 27.31 23.29
N GLU A 129 11.20 26.68 24.13
CA GLU A 129 11.19 25.22 24.38
C GLU A 129 10.94 24.35 23.14
N ARG A 130 10.27 24.90 22.11
CA ARG A 130 10.13 24.25 20.80
C ARG A 130 11.47 23.96 20.13
N ALA A 131 12.56 24.62 20.55
CA ALA A 131 13.87 24.35 20.01
C ALA A 131 14.53 23.04 20.54
N LYS A 132 13.97 22.42 21.59
CA LYS A 132 14.55 21.21 22.20
C LYS A 132 14.43 19.95 21.33
N ASP A 133 13.45 19.90 20.44
CA ASP A 133 13.19 18.73 19.58
C ASP A 133 13.81 18.88 18.17
N LEU A 134 14.77 19.81 17.99
CA LEU A 134 15.45 20.01 16.72
C LEU A 134 16.35 18.82 16.37
N GLY A 135 16.32 18.45 15.08
CA GLY A 135 17.24 17.46 14.51
C GLY A 135 16.58 16.16 14.11
N ARG A 136 15.28 15.98 14.42
CA ARG A 136 14.51 14.85 13.90
C ARG A 136 14.15 15.11 12.44
N LYS A 137 14.69 14.28 11.55
CA LYS A 137 14.51 14.39 10.10
C LYS A 137 13.59 13.28 9.60
N PRO A 138 12.91 13.47 8.46
CA PRO A 138 12.14 12.41 7.84
C PRO A 138 13.07 11.28 7.38
N ASP A 139 12.81 10.07 7.86
CA ASP A 139 13.54 8.87 7.46
C ASP A 139 13.09 8.44 6.06
N PHE A 140 13.94 8.67 5.06
CA PHE A 140 13.66 8.33 3.66
C PHE A 140 13.28 6.86 3.46
N GLU A 141 13.85 5.97 4.26
CA GLU A 141 13.57 4.53 4.22
C GLU A 141 12.09 4.20 4.45
N VAL A 142 11.41 4.92 5.37
CA VAL A 142 10.00 4.71 5.67
C VAL A 142 9.12 5.03 4.47
N PHE A 143 9.44 6.12 3.75
CA PHE A 143 8.74 6.48 2.51
C PHE A 143 8.93 5.42 1.44
N MET A 144 10.15 4.91 1.27
CA MET A 144 10.44 3.85 0.29
C MET A 144 9.69 2.55 0.60
N ILE A 145 9.60 2.16 1.87
CA ILE A 145 8.83 0.98 2.31
C ILE A 145 7.34 1.16 1.99
N LYS A 146 6.76 2.34 2.24
CA LYS A 146 5.36 2.65 1.90
C LYS A 146 5.06 2.39 0.43
N TYR A 147 5.88 2.94 -0.48
CA TYR A 147 5.67 2.78 -1.92
C TYR A 147 5.93 1.34 -2.39
N LEU A 148 6.96 0.68 -1.84
CA LEU A 148 7.25 -0.71 -2.14
C LEU A 148 6.08 -1.62 -1.77
N MET A 149 5.51 -1.46 -0.57
CA MET A 149 4.39 -2.27 -0.11
C MET A 149 3.12 -2.02 -0.95
N ALA A 150 2.90 -0.79 -1.42
CA ALA A 150 1.82 -0.49 -2.36
C ALA A 150 2.02 -1.21 -3.71
N LEU A 151 3.25 -1.32 -4.22
CA LEU A 151 3.56 -2.03 -5.47
C LEU A 151 3.47 -3.55 -5.32
N VAL A 152 3.87 -4.11 -4.17
CA VAL A 152 3.83 -5.55 -3.88
C VAL A 152 2.42 -6.11 -4.08
N VAL A 153 1.37 -5.38 -3.66
CA VAL A 153 -0.05 -5.74 -3.86
C VAL A 153 -0.38 -6.00 -5.34
N GLY A 154 0.18 -5.22 -6.27
CA GLY A 154 -0.02 -5.42 -7.71
C GLY A 154 0.75 -6.64 -8.23
N ILE A 155 1.99 -6.80 -7.78
CA ILE A 155 2.85 -7.92 -8.18
C ILE A 155 2.25 -9.26 -7.72
N THR A 156 1.78 -9.33 -6.48
CA THR A 156 1.17 -10.54 -5.90
C THR A 156 -0.11 -10.95 -6.62
N SER A 157 -0.91 -9.97 -7.05
CA SER A 157 -2.10 -10.21 -7.89
C SER A 157 -1.76 -10.81 -9.25
N SER A 158 -0.61 -10.41 -9.82
CA SER A 158 -0.15 -10.90 -11.13
C SER A 158 0.31 -12.35 -11.04
N PHE A 159 1.07 -12.70 -10.00
CA PHE A 159 1.49 -14.08 -9.75
C PHE A 159 0.33 -15.03 -9.46
N TRP A 160 -0.82 -14.52 -9.00
CA TRP A 160 -2.01 -15.34 -8.84
C TRP A 160 -2.51 -15.95 -10.14
N ILE A 161 -2.56 -15.13 -11.18
CA ILE A 161 -3.20 -15.47 -12.45
C ILE A 161 -2.28 -16.40 -13.26
N TRP A 162 -0.98 -16.42 -12.93
CA TRP A 162 -0.01 -17.39 -13.41
C TRP A 162 -0.29 -18.79 -12.84
N SER A 163 -1.28 -19.46 -13.42
CA SER A 163 -1.46 -20.90 -13.29
C SER A 163 -0.95 -21.59 -14.55
N GLY A 164 -0.52 -22.85 -14.43
CA GLY A 164 -0.15 -23.67 -15.59
C GLY A 164 -1.27 -23.77 -16.63
N LYS A 165 -2.55 -23.64 -16.22
CA LYS A 165 -3.68 -23.54 -17.14
C LYS A 165 -3.64 -22.26 -17.99
N THR A 166 -3.33 -21.12 -17.38
CA THR A 166 -3.16 -19.85 -18.07
C THR A 166 -2.01 -19.93 -19.07
N PHE A 167 -0.87 -20.48 -18.65
CA PHE A 167 0.29 -20.64 -19.55
C PHE A 167 -0.01 -21.54 -20.75
N ASN A 168 -0.72 -22.66 -20.55
CA ASN A 168 -1.13 -23.53 -21.66
C ASN A 168 -2.12 -22.84 -22.61
N SER A 169 -3.10 -22.09 -22.10
CA SER A 169 -4.03 -21.33 -22.95
C SER A 169 -3.31 -20.25 -23.77
N TRP A 170 -2.33 -19.56 -23.18
CA TRP A 170 -1.50 -18.58 -23.89
C TRP A 170 -0.62 -19.25 -24.95
N LYS A 171 -0.05 -20.42 -24.65
CA LYS A 171 0.72 -21.21 -25.59
C LYS A 171 -0.12 -21.64 -26.81
N GLU A 172 -1.34 -22.14 -26.58
CA GLU A 172 -2.30 -22.47 -27.65
C GLU A 172 -2.70 -21.24 -28.48
N PHE A 173 -2.93 -20.10 -27.83
CA PHE A 173 -3.21 -18.83 -28.51
C PHE A 173 -2.04 -18.39 -29.40
N PHE A 174 -0.80 -18.45 -28.90
CA PHE A 174 0.39 -18.10 -29.68
C PHE A 174 0.63 -19.07 -30.86
N TYR A 175 0.39 -20.38 -30.68
CA TYR A 175 0.47 -21.32 -31.80
C TYR A 175 -0.60 -21.05 -32.86
N ARG A 176 -1.84 -20.72 -32.48
CA ARG A 176 -2.89 -20.34 -33.44
C ARG A 176 -2.56 -19.06 -34.19
N LEU A 177 -1.99 -18.06 -33.53
CA LEU A 177 -1.54 -16.82 -34.19
C LEU A 177 -0.37 -17.08 -35.16
N ARG A 178 0.57 -17.95 -34.78
CA ARG A 178 1.71 -18.31 -35.64
C ARG A 178 1.29 -19.19 -36.82
N GLY A 179 0.30 -20.08 -36.63
CA GLY A 179 -0.32 -20.89 -37.68
C GLY A 179 -1.13 -20.06 -38.67
N ARG A 180 -1.97 -19.11 -38.19
CA ARG A 180 -2.72 -18.18 -39.06
C ARG A 180 -1.81 -17.25 -39.86
N ARG A 181 -0.61 -16.94 -39.36
CA ARG A 181 0.37 -16.16 -40.12
C ARG A 181 1.04 -16.96 -41.24
N SER A 182 0.99 -18.30 -41.20
CA SER A 182 1.50 -19.15 -42.29
C SER A 182 0.51 -19.27 -43.45
N GLU A 183 -0.80 -19.14 -43.20
CA GLU A 183 -1.85 -19.18 -44.24
C GLU A 183 -2.11 -17.82 -44.92
N ALA A 184 -1.59 -16.72 -44.37
CA ALA A 184 -1.76 -15.37 -44.94
C ALA A 184 -0.64 -14.96 -45.93
N TYR A 185 0.30 -15.86 -46.22
CA TYR A 185 1.39 -15.68 -47.20
C TYR A 185 1.41 -16.82 -48.24
N VAL A 186 0.24 -17.29 -48.67
CA VAL A 186 0.07 -18.16 -49.85
C VAL A 186 -0.97 -17.53 -50.77
#